data_AF-A0A535S2K4-F1
#
_entry.id   AF-A0A535S2K4-F1
#
_cell.length_a   1.000
_cell.length_b   1.000
_cell.length_c   1.000
_cell.angle_alpha   90.00
_cell.angle_beta   90.00
_cell.angle_gamma   90.00
#
_symmetry.space_group_name_H-M   'P 1'
#
loop_
_entity.id
_entity.type
_entity.pdbx_description
1 polymer ?
#
loop_
_entity_poly.entity_id
_entity_poly.type
_entity_poly.pdbx_seq_one_letter_code
_entity_poly.pdbx_strand_id
1 'polypeptide(L)'
;MVGDFDECLGAGGDFPAAGDTDYKLRMEAYGFKMRSTPRAVVDHTYGWRYGFKAVLRHQRNHARGNGALAAKLALLGDRRGRELLTVTVSECLSRWLLGRRPGRLPADLRVLAHFVAGYRQCIQHYGVGADGLLFRRPSATREDWRQASDVRPARASIR
;
A
#
# COMPACT_ATOMS: atom_id res chain seq x y z
N MET A 1 17.28 13.37 -0.16
CA MET A 1 16.28 13.46 -1.24
C MET A 1 15.34 12.27 -1.10
N VAL A 2 14.04 12.42 -1.37
CA VAL A 2 13.02 11.37 -1.10
C VAL A 2 13.02 10.24 -2.14
N GLY A 3 13.66 10.45 -3.29
CA GLY A 3 13.70 9.51 -4.41
C GLY A 3 12.49 9.65 -5.34
N ASP A 4 12.36 8.74 -6.31
CA ASP A 4 11.27 8.70 -7.27
C ASP A 4 10.00 8.05 -6.69
N PHE A 5 8.93 8.01 -7.48
CA PHE A 5 7.74 7.22 -7.17
C PHE A 5 8.07 5.72 -7.14
N ASP A 6 7.34 4.98 -6.31
CA ASP A 6 7.44 3.52 -6.29
C ASP A 6 6.70 2.95 -7.51
N GLU A 7 7.44 2.37 -8.45
CA GLU A 7 6.90 1.81 -9.70
C GLU A 7 5.95 0.62 -9.48
N CYS A 8 6.03 -0.04 -8.31
CA CYS A 8 5.08 -1.10 -7.96
C CYS A 8 3.72 -0.54 -7.55
N LEU A 9 3.65 0.73 -7.14
CA LEU A 9 2.45 1.44 -6.73
C LEU A 9 1.98 2.44 -7.81
N GLY A 10 0.71 2.85 -7.73
CA GLY A 10 0.17 3.86 -8.66
C GLY A 10 -0.24 3.28 -10.01
N ALA A 11 -0.65 4.16 -10.93
CA ALA A 11 -1.25 3.73 -12.19
C ALA A 11 -0.26 2.94 -13.06
N GLY A 12 -0.64 1.72 -13.45
CA GLY A 12 0.20 0.85 -14.30
C GLY A 12 1.11 -0.10 -13.52
N GLY A 13 1.32 0.13 -12.23
CA GLY A 13 2.09 -0.79 -11.37
C GLY A 13 1.32 -2.06 -10.99
N ASP A 14 2.04 -3.00 -10.36
CA ASP A 14 1.49 -4.26 -9.83
C ASP A 14 0.34 -4.02 -8.82
N PHE A 15 0.41 -2.90 -8.10
CA PHE A 15 -0.58 -2.44 -7.15
C PHE A 15 -1.15 -1.09 -7.60
N PRO A 16 -2.25 -1.09 -8.38
CA PRO A 16 -2.66 0.05 -9.19
C PRO A 16 -3.39 1.18 -8.44
N ALA A 17 -2.84 1.64 -7.32
CA ALA A 17 -3.25 2.82 -6.54
C ALA A 17 -2.16 3.20 -5.52
N ALA A 18 -2.44 4.23 -4.71
CA ALA A 18 -1.66 4.63 -3.53
C ALA A 18 -0.22 5.14 -3.77
N GLY A 19 0.20 5.33 -5.02
CA GLY A 19 1.54 5.87 -5.33
C GLY A 19 1.76 7.31 -4.82
N ASP A 20 0.75 8.17 -4.87
CA ASP A 20 0.85 9.53 -4.32
C ASP A 20 0.89 9.53 -2.79
N THR A 21 0.06 8.70 -2.15
CA THR A 21 0.05 8.51 -0.70
C THR A 21 1.39 7.96 -0.20
N ASP A 22 1.95 6.96 -0.88
CA ASP A 22 3.29 6.43 -0.58
C ASP A 22 4.35 7.52 -0.60
N TYR A 23 4.41 8.27 -1.71
CA TYR A 23 5.37 9.35 -1.87
C TYR A 23 5.25 10.38 -0.75
N LYS A 24 4.01 10.75 -0.40
CA LYS A 24 3.73 11.67 0.71
C LYS A 24 4.22 11.15 2.06
N LEU A 25 3.93 9.89 2.39
CA LEU A 25 4.36 9.28 3.64
C LEU A 25 5.89 9.15 3.74
N ARG A 26 6.57 8.91 2.61
CA ARG A 26 8.04 8.96 2.55
C ARG A 26 8.56 10.37 2.76
N MET A 27 7.98 11.38 2.10
CA MET A 27 8.34 12.79 2.35
C MET A 27 8.24 13.13 3.85
N GLU A 28 7.14 12.75 4.51
CA GLU A 28 6.99 12.95 5.95
C GLU A 28 8.04 12.22 6.77
N ALA A 29 8.41 10.98 6.40
CA ALA A 29 9.46 10.22 7.06
C ALA A 29 10.84 10.90 6.95
N TYR A 30 11.09 11.68 5.90
CA TYR A 30 12.28 12.51 5.75
C TYR A 30 12.16 13.90 6.42
N GLY A 31 11.11 14.13 7.21
CA GLY A 31 10.91 15.37 7.97
C GLY A 31 10.30 16.52 7.16
N PHE A 32 9.81 16.27 5.94
CA PHE A 32 9.10 17.29 5.17
C PHE A 32 7.73 17.57 5.80
N LYS A 33 7.43 18.86 5.99
CA LYS A 33 6.13 19.30 6.52
C LYS A 33 5.15 19.56 5.38
N MET A 34 4.07 18.80 5.33
CA MET A 34 2.94 19.04 4.43
C MET A 34 2.17 20.30 4.88
N ARG A 35 1.80 21.17 3.93
CA ARG A 35 0.92 22.31 4.19
C ARG A 35 -0.13 22.42 3.10
N SER A 36 -1.35 22.77 3.47
CA SER A 36 -2.39 23.24 2.55
C SER A 36 -2.60 24.75 2.74
N THR A 37 -3.11 25.43 1.72
CA THR A 37 -3.45 26.86 1.80
C THR A 37 -4.80 27.09 1.12
N PRO A 38 -5.73 27.84 1.75
CA PRO A 38 -7.01 28.15 1.12
C PRO A 38 -6.86 29.15 -0.05
N ARG A 39 -5.69 29.78 -0.21
CA ARG A 39 -5.43 30.78 -1.27
C ARG A 39 -5.17 30.16 -2.63
N ALA A 40 -4.76 28.89 -2.68
CA ALA A 40 -4.51 28.17 -3.92
C ALA A 40 -5.54 27.04 -4.01
N VAL A 41 -6.49 27.19 -4.91
CA VAL A 41 -7.58 26.23 -5.12
C VAL A 41 -7.37 25.58 -6.48
N VAL A 42 -7.41 24.25 -6.48
CA VAL A 42 -7.38 23.43 -7.71
C VAL A 42 -8.62 22.57 -7.71
N ASP A 43 -9.49 22.81 -8.67
CA ASP A 43 -10.72 22.03 -8.82
C ASP A 43 -10.41 20.69 -9.48
N HIS A 44 -10.63 19.61 -8.74
CA HIS A 44 -10.45 18.26 -9.25
C HIS A 44 -11.81 17.72 -9.72
N THR A 45 -11.97 17.43 -11.01
CA THR A 45 -13.23 16.90 -11.57
C THR A 45 -13.45 15.41 -11.29
N TYR A 46 -12.58 14.80 -10.45
CA TYR A 46 -12.56 13.41 -9.97
C TYR A 46 -12.53 12.30 -11.03
N GLY A 47 -12.75 12.63 -12.31
CA GLY A 47 -12.80 11.67 -13.41
C GLY A 47 -13.99 10.71 -13.29
N TRP A 48 -14.81 10.60 -14.32
CA TRP A 48 -15.95 9.68 -14.27
C TRP A 48 -15.53 8.28 -14.72
N ARG A 49 -16.19 7.27 -14.15
CA ARG A 49 -16.06 5.86 -14.56
C ARG A 49 -17.44 5.37 -14.97
N TYR A 50 -17.60 5.08 -16.24
CA TYR A 50 -18.88 4.64 -16.79
C TYR A 50 -18.94 3.11 -16.88
N GLY A 51 -20.07 2.55 -16.47
CA GLY A 51 -20.35 1.12 -16.54
C GLY A 51 -19.90 0.33 -15.31
N PHE A 52 -20.70 -0.67 -14.96
CA PHE A 52 -20.53 -1.51 -13.77
C PHE A 52 -19.14 -2.17 -13.69
N LYS A 53 -18.64 -2.71 -14.81
CA LYS A 53 -17.31 -3.34 -14.88
C LYS A 53 -16.18 -2.36 -14.56
N ALA A 54 -16.26 -1.11 -15.04
CA ALA A 54 -15.24 -0.11 -14.78
C ALA A 54 -15.22 0.32 -13.31
N VAL A 55 -16.40 0.48 -12.70
CA VAL A 55 -16.54 0.79 -11.27
C VAL A 55 -15.97 -0.33 -10.42
N LEU A 56 -16.33 -1.59 -10.68
CA LEU A 56 -15.82 -2.74 -9.95
C LEU A 56 -14.30 -2.91 -10.11
N ARG A 57 -13.77 -2.67 -11.32
CA ARG A 57 -12.32 -2.72 -11.56
C ARG A 57 -11.59 -1.63 -10.79
N HIS A 58 -12.14 -0.41 -10.80
CA HIS A 58 -11.57 0.72 -10.07
C HIS A 58 -11.56 0.47 -8.56
N GLN A 59 -12.69 0.01 -7.99
CA GLN A 59 -12.79 -0.36 -6.58
C GLN A 59 -11.78 -1.45 -6.21
N ARG A 60 -11.68 -2.52 -7.02
CA ARG A 60 -10.69 -3.60 -6.83
C ARG A 60 -9.26 -3.06 -6.82
N ASN A 61 -8.93 -2.23 -7.81
CA ASN A 61 -7.59 -1.69 -7.99
C ASN A 61 -7.20 -0.78 -6.80
N HIS A 62 -8.10 0.10 -6.37
CA HIS A 62 -7.90 0.93 -5.17
C HIS A 62 -7.73 0.10 -3.91
N ALA A 63 -8.60 -0.90 -3.69
CA ALA A 63 -8.50 -1.77 -2.54
C ALA A 63 -7.16 -2.51 -2.50
N ARG A 64 -6.73 -3.09 -3.63
CA ARG A 64 -5.44 -3.78 -3.74
C ARG A 64 -4.25 -2.86 -3.51
N GLY A 65 -4.24 -1.66 -4.10
CA GLY A 65 -3.15 -0.71 -3.90
C GLY A 65 -3.04 -0.22 -2.46
N ASN A 66 -4.17 0.06 -1.80
CA ASN A 66 -4.17 0.42 -0.37
C ASN A 66 -3.71 -0.74 0.51
N GLY A 67 -4.09 -1.98 0.17
CA GLY A 67 -3.61 -3.18 0.86
C GLY A 67 -2.09 -3.34 0.73
N ALA A 68 -1.55 -3.13 -0.46
CA ALA A 68 -0.10 -3.16 -0.70
C ALA A 68 0.64 -2.04 0.02
N LEU A 69 0.09 -0.81 0.06
CA LEU A 69 0.65 0.28 0.86
C LEU A 69 0.70 -0.08 2.35
N ALA A 70 -0.39 -0.63 2.90
CA ALA A 70 -0.41 -1.09 4.30
C ALA A 70 0.67 -2.15 4.57
N ALA A 71 0.86 -3.09 3.64
CA ALA A 71 1.91 -4.11 3.71
C ALA A 71 3.32 -3.50 3.63
N LYS A 72 3.55 -2.57 2.70
CA LYS A 72 4.81 -1.84 2.55
C LYS A 72 5.19 -1.13 3.86
N LEU A 73 4.25 -0.40 4.44
CA LEU A 73 4.45 0.28 5.73
C LEU A 73 4.74 -0.73 6.86
N ALA A 74 4.07 -1.88 6.87
CA ALA A 74 4.36 -2.94 7.82
C ALA A 74 5.76 -3.54 7.65
N LEU A 75 6.23 -3.73 6.40
CA LEU A 75 7.60 -4.18 6.10
C LEU A 75 8.65 -3.16 6.53
N LEU A 76 8.33 -1.86 6.48
CA LEU A 76 9.16 -0.77 7.00
C LEU A 76 9.09 -0.61 8.53
N GLY A 77 8.22 -1.36 9.22
CA GLY A 77 7.99 -1.21 10.66
C GLY A 77 7.22 0.07 11.04
N ASP A 78 6.59 0.74 10.08
CA ASP A 78 5.80 1.95 10.32
C ASP A 78 4.43 1.62 10.94
N ARG A 79 4.12 2.23 12.08
CA ARG A 79 2.86 2.06 12.81
C ARG A 79 1.64 2.38 11.94
N ARG A 80 1.76 3.33 11.02
CA ARG A 80 0.70 3.75 10.09
C ARG A 80 0.20 2.59 9.22
N GLY A 81 1.04 1.59 8.93
CA GLY A 81 0.63 0.37 8.23
C GLY A 81 -0.40 -0.46 9.01
N ARG A 82 -0.17 -0.62 10.32
CA ARG A 82 -1.10 -1.33 11.21
C ARG A 82 -2.39 -0.52 11.41
N GLU A 83 -2.28 0.79 11.56
CA GLU A 83 -3.45 1.68 11.66
C GLU A 83 -4.32 1.59 10.41
N LEU A 84 -3.72 1.68 9.21
CA LEU A 84 -4.45 1.56 7.94
C LEU A 84 -5.16 0.20 7.81
N LEU A 85 -4.49 -0.89 8.19
CA LEU A 85 -5.09 -2.22 8.23
C LEU A 85 -6.29 -2.27 9.20
N THR A 86 -6.09 -1.84 10.45
CA THR A 86 -7.13 -1.89 11.49
C THR A 86 -8.34 -1.03 11.13
N VAL A 87 -8.11 0.21 10.67
CA VAL A 87 -9.20 1.12 10.25
C VAL A 87 -9.96 0.52 9.08
N THR A 88 -9.27 0.04 8.05
CA THR A 88 -9.94 -0.52 6.86
C THR A 88 -10.80 -1.75 7.22
N VAL A 89 -10.27 -2.66 8.05
CA VAL A 89 -11.02 -3.83 8.52
C VAL A 89 -12.23 -3.40 9.33
N SER A 90 -12.04 -2.49 10.31
CA SER A 90 -13.12 -1.98 11.17
C SER A 90 -14.23 -1.33 10.36
N GLU A 91 -13.89 -0.45 9.41
CA GLU A 91 -14.88 0.23 8.56
C GLU A 91 -15.66 -0.74 7.70
N CYS A 92 -14.99 -1.70 7.04
CA CYS A 92 -15.70 -2.68 6.20
C CYS A 92 -16.65 -3.57 7.01
N LEU A 93 -16.32 -3.85 8.28
CA LEU A 93 -17.13 -4.70 9.15
C LEU A 93 -18.22 -3.95 9.94
N SER A 94 -18.14 -2.63 10.08
CA SER A 94 -19.07 -1.86 10.94
C SER A 94 -19.89 -0.80 10.20
N ARG A 95 -19.42 -0.30 9.05
CA ARG A 95 -20.06 0.83 8.34
C ARG A 95 -21.48 0.53 7.88
N TRP A 96 -21.75 -0.70 7.44
CA TRP A 96 -23.09 -1.15 7.05
C TRP A 96 -24.05 -1.20 8.25
N LEU A 97 -23.52 -1.51 9.44
CA LEU A 97 -24.27 -1.59 10.70
C LEU A 97 -24.59 -0.17 11.21
N LEU A 98 -23.57 0.69 11.32
CA LEU A 98 -23.70 2.07 11.78
C LEU A 98 -24.55 2.93 10.83
N GLY A 99 -24.44 2.69 9.53
CA GLY A 99 -25.24 3.39 8.53
C GLY A 99 -26.66 2.82 8.34
N ARG A 100 -27.03 1.73 9.04
CA ARG A 100 -28.28 0.97 8.83
C ARG A 100 -28.53 0.60 7.35
N ARG A 101 -27.47 0.22 6.63
CA ARG A 101 -27.51 -0.12 5.19
C ARG A 101 -26.97 -1.53 4.97
N PRO A 102 -27.73 -2.57 5.33
CA PRO A 102 -27.27 -3.96 5.22
C PRO A 102 -26.92 -4.37 3.78
N GLY A 103 -27.58 -3.77 2.77
CA GLY A 103 -27.26 -4.00 1.36
C GLY A 103 -25.85 -3.57 0.93
N ARG A 104 -25.10 -2.85 1.76
CA ARG A 104 -23.70 -2.49 1.49
C ARG A 104 -22.70 -3.58 1.87
N LEU A 105 -23.08 -4.50 2.76
CA LEU A 105 -22.20 -5.53 3.30
C LEU A 105 -21.47 -6.32 2.19
N PRO A 106 -22.13 -6.79 1.11
CA PRO A 106 -21.41 -7.52 0.05
C PRO A 106 -20.35 -6.67 -0.65
N ALA A 107 -20.62 -5.38 -0.85
CA ALA A 107 -19.66 -4.47 -1.46
C ALA A 107 -18.47 -4.18 -0.53
N ASP A 108 -18.72 -4.00 0.76
CA ASP A 108 -17.69 -3.74 1.76
C ASP A 108 -16.80 -4.99 1.98
N LEU A 109 -17.39 -6.19 2.04
CA LEU A 109 -16.63 -7.44 2.09
C LEU A 109 -15.80 -7.68 0.84
N ARG A 110 -16.30 -7.30 -0.34
CA ARG A 110 -15.53 -7.36 -1.59
C ARG A 110 -14.32 -6.42 -1.56
N VAL A 111 -14.48 -5.20 -1.04
CA VAL A 111 -13.36 -4.27 -0.81
C VAL A 111 -12.34 -4.90 0.12
N LEU A 112 -12.79 -5.41 1.27
CA LEU A 112 -11.93 -6.04 2.26
C LEU A 112 -11.14 -7.22 1.67
N ALA A 113 -11.80 -8.10 0.90
CA ALA A 113 -11.15 -9.23 0.24
C ALA A 113 -10.04 -8.78 -0.72
N HIS A 114 -10.28 -7.72 -1.51
CA HIS A 114 -9.26 -7.18 -2.42
C HIS A 114 -8.13 -6.45 -1.69
N PHE A 115 -8.44 -5.76 -0.59
CA PHE A 115 -7.44 -5.14 0.29
C PHE A 115 -6.51 -6.20 0.89
N VAL A 116 -7.08 -7.24 1.51
CA VAL A 116 -6.31 -8.35 2.09
C VAL A 116 -5.50 -9.08 1.02
N ALA A 117 -6.04 -9.26 -0.18
CA ALA A 117 -5.31 -9.86 -1.28
C ALA A 117 -4.07 -9.04 -1.68
N GLY A 118 -4.20 -7.71 -1.80
CA GLY A 118 -3.07 -6.81 -2.09
C GLY A 118 -2.02 -6.83 -0.98
N TYR A 119 -2.47 -6.78 0.28
CA TYR A 119 -1.60 -6.87 1.46
C TYR A 119 -0.78 -8.17 1.48
N ARG A 120 -1.46 -9.32 1.31
CA ARG A 120 -0.81 -10.64 1.31
C ARG A 120 0.16 -10.80 0.14
N GLN A 121 -0.26 -10.40 -1.07
CA GLN A 121 0.59 -10.45 -2.26
C GLN A 121 1.87 -9.64 -2.05
N CYS A 122 1.76 -8.43 -1.47
CA CYS A 122 2.92 -7.58 -1.18
C CYS A 122 3.86 -8.24 -0.16
N ILE A 123 3.36 -8.72 0.98
CA ILE A 123 4.21 -9.37 2.00
C ILE A 123 4.91 -10.63 1.47
N GLN A 124 4.21 -11.41 0.65
CA GLN A 124 4.71 -12.69 0.16
C GLN A 124 5.77 -12.51 -0.93
N HIS A 125 5.60 -11.54 -1.82
CA HIS A 125 6.38 -11.46 -3.05
C HIS A 125 7.25 -10.20 -3.16
N TYR A 126 7.18 -9.26 -2.22
CA TYR A 126 7.93 -8.01 -2.29
C TYR A 126 8.76 -7.77 -1.03
N GLY A 127 9.93 -7.14 -1.22
CA GLY A 127 10.73 -6.53 -0.17
C GLY A 127 10.67 -5.01 -0.29
N VAL A 128 11.21 -4.32 0.71
CA VAL A 128 11.40 -2.87 0.65
C VAL A 128 12.90 -2.59 0.71
N GLY A 129 13.39 -1.82 -0.26
CA GLY A 129 14.79 -1.41 -0.34
C GLY A 129 15.14 -0.38 0.73
N ALA A 130 16.43 -0.07 0.86
CA ALA A 130 16.91 0.99 1.77
C ALA A 130 16.43 2.39 1.35
N ASP A 131 16.06 2.55 0.09
CA ASP A 131 15.40 3.72 -0.50
C ASP A 131 13.90 3.82 -0.15
N GLY A 132 13.34 2.82 0.52
CA GLY A 132 11.93 2.74 0.84
C GLY A 132 11.06 2.38 -0.37
N LEU A 133 11.61 1.86 -1.46
CA LEU A 133 10.85 1.41 -2.64
C LEU A 133 10.60 -0.10 -2.59
N LEU A 134 9.45 -0.53 -3.11
CA LEU A 134 9.16 -1.94 -3.27
C LEU A 134 10.01 -2.54 -4.39
N PHE A 135 10.54 -3.73 -4.14
CA PHE A 135 11.11 -4.58 -5.17
C PHE A 135 10.48 -5.95 -5.10
N ARG A 136 10.23 -6.55 -6.26
CA ARG A 136 9.77 -7.94 -6.32
C ARG A 136 10.91 -8.83 -5.84
N ARG A 137 10.65 -9.64 -4.81
CA ARG A 137 11.59 -10.68 -4.38
C ARG A 137 11.78 -11.64 -5.56
N PRO A 138 13.02 -12.03 -5.90
CA PRO A 138 13.22 -13.11 -6.84
C PRO A 138 12.41 -14.31 -6.33
N SER A 139 11.72 -15.00 -7.25
CA SER A 139 11.07 -16.27 -6.93
C SER A 139 12.18 -17.25 -6.57
N ALA A 140 12.58 -17.26 -5.31
CA ALA A 140 13.71 -18.06 -4.86
C ALA A 140 13.44 -19.51 -5.24
N THR A 141 14.24 -20.04 -6.16
CA THR A 141 14.43 -21.48 -6.21
C THR A 141 15.09 -21.88 -4.89
N ARG A 142 14.93 -23.13 -4.49
CA ARG A 142 15.36 -23.66 -3.18
C ARG A 142 16.87 -23.47 -2.90
N GLU A 143 17.65 -23.15 -3.93
CA GLU A 143 19.10 -22.93 -3.92
C GLU A 143 19.49 -21.53 -3.43
N ASP A 144 18.71 -20.49 -3.75
CA ASP A 144 19.00 -19.10 -3.35
C ASP A 144 18.98 -18.91 -1.82
N TRP A 145 18.14 -19.70 -1.12
CA TRP A 145 18.05 -19.67 0.35
C TRP A 145 19.31 -20.22 1.04
N ARG A 146 20.05 -21.14 0.40
CA ARG A 146 21.29 -21.70 0.96
C ARG A 146 22.44 -20.71 0.85
N GLN A 147 22.50 -19.95 -0.24
CA GLN A 147 23.57 -18.98 -0.48
C GLN A 147 23.43 -17.73 0.38
N ALA A 148 22.19 -17.28 0.65
CA ALA A 148 21.93 -16.14 1.53
C ALA A 148 22.19 -16.44 3.03
N SER A 149 22.17 -17.71 3.44
CA SER A 149 22.45 -18.12 4.83
C SER A 149 23.95 -18.32 5.13
N ASP A 150 24.80 -18.38 4.10
CA ASP A 150 26.27 -18.43 4.24
C ASP A 150 26.93 -17.06 4.37
N VAL A 151 26.23 -15.97 4.04
CA VAL A 151 26.75 -14.61 4.23
C VAL A 151 26.50 -14.18 5.67
N ARG A 152 27.36 -14.62 6.59
CA ARG A 152 27.42 -14.04 7.94
C ARG A 152 27.77 -12.55 7.83
N PRO A 153 27.09 -11.65 8.56
CA PRO A 153 27.53 -10.26 8.62
C PRO A 153 28.93 -10.22 9.26
N ALA A 154 29.87 -9.59 8.56
CA ALA A 154 31.18 -9.29 9.11
C ALA A 154 30.98 -8.48 10.40
N ARG A 155 31.46 -9.02 11.53
CA ARG A 155 31.46 -8.33 12.82
C ARG A 155 32.23 -7.02 12.65
N ALA A 156 31.54 -5.88 12.71
CA ALA A 156 32.18 -4.59 12.81
C ALA A 156 32.95 -4.52 14.14
N SER A 157 34.27 -4.50 14.06
CA SER A 157 35.17 -4.24 15.18
C SER A 157 35.05 -2.76 15.53
N ILE A 158 34.48 -2.46 16.70
CA ILE A 158 34.52 -1.12 17.29
C ILE A 158 35.92 -0.92 17.87
N ARG A 159 36.64 0.09 17.37
CA ARG A 159 37.76 0.75 18.05
C ARG A 159 37.43 2.22 18.19
#